data_AF-A0A7W7ZBU6-F1
#
_entry.id   AF-A0A7W7ZBU6-F1
#
_cell.length_a   1.000
_cell.length_b   1.000
_cell.length_c   1.000
_cell.angle_alpha   90.00
_cell.angle_beta   90.00
_cell.angle_gamma   90.00
#
_symmetry.space_group_name_H-M   'P 1'
#
loop_
_entity.id
_entity.type
_entity.pdbx_description
1 polymer ?
#
loop_
_entity_poly.entity_id
_entity_poly.type
_entity_poly.pdbx_seq_one_letter_code
_entity_poly.pdbx_strand_id
1 'polypeptide(L)'
;MSTNKQTPVDIDPFLEGANIDWRGLGISPTTKQTDDHGFWNLDSDKQFKMPSVETMLRDPAIRRELAKKDPNMAAALIDEKIGEVAEEFRRRNPEYMATDRNLSAIVLFLAERHVGKAWLDDETAINRLYDCGHWTPGDLTSAYKSLLKAGKLDVPRGTRRALTEQEKLDVIAQIRTGDIENGIVNYVLWSLNGASEEYSGPADFIAKNPELSSEAAQFCWFHSRAGEVDAATFRDFQREKLAGHRLLTVHLLDKAWESWKAARKYSQLFSDGGEKPETVAPASITRRDLESLSPEESDRLYQQSLREYARSRR
;
A
#
# COMPACT_ATOMS: atom_id res chain seq x y z
N MET A 1 3.33 19.47 60.76
CA MET A 1 4.51 18.64 60.42
C MET A 1 4.17 17.87 59.16
N SER A 2 4.61 18.40 58.03
CA SER A 2 4.44 17.82 56.71
C SER A 2 5.46 16.70 56.50
N THR A 3 5.06 15.58 55.92
CA THR A 3 5.88 14.89 54.91
C THR A 3 4.98 14.22 53.89
N ASN A 4 5.10 14.77 52.69
CA ASN A 4 4.62 14.31 51.40
C ASN A 4 5.46 13.09 51.00
N LYS A 5 4.84 11.98 50.56
CA LYS A 5 5.55 10.88 49.91
C LYS A 5 5.01 10.74 48.50
N GLN A 6 5.70 11.39 47.56
CA GLN A 6 5.60 11.13 46.13
C GLN A 6 6.23 9.76 45.84
N THR A 7 5.51 8.93 45.11
CA THR A 7 6.00 7.68 44.50
C THR A 7 6.89 7.99 43.30
N PRO A 8 7.95 7.19 43.06
CA PRO A 8 8.82 7.36 41.91
C PRO A 8 8.08 6.94 40.62
N VAL A 9 8.25 7.75 39.58
CA VAL A 9 7.88 7.44 38.21
C VAL A 9 8.91 6.43 37.69
N ASP A 10 8.44 5.24 37.31
CA ASP A 10 9.23 4.28 36.54
C ASP A 10 9.51 4.89 35.16
N ILE A 11 10.79 5.16 34.90
CA ILE A 11 11.31 5.63 33.62
C ILE A 11 11.70 4.38 32.82
N ASP A 12 11.09 4.25 31.65
CA ASP A 12 11.31 3.17 30.68
C ASP A 12 12.76 3.18 30.15
N PRO A 13 13.53 2.07 30.26
CA PRO A 13 14.93 2.01 29.83
C PRO A 13 15.13 1.83 28.31
N PHE A 14 14.07 1.91 27.49
CA PHE A 14 14.19 1.84 26.01
C PHE A 14 14.20 3.20 25.30
N LEU A 15 14.40 4.29 26.04
CA LEU A 15 14.49 5.67 25.50
C LEU A 15 15.90 6.28 25.56
N GLU A 16 16.95 5.47 25.45
CA GLU A 16 18.32 5.97 25.29
C GLU A 16 19.01 5.31 24.09
N GLY A 17 19.09 6.04 22.98
CA GLY A 17 19.91 5.66 21.82
C GLY A 17 19.61 6.48 20.57
N ALA A 18 20.62 7.25 20.12
CA ALA A 18 20.66 8.03 18.88
C ALA A 18 19.81 9.30 18.81
N ASN A 19 20.13 10.27 19.66
CA ASN A 19 19.86 11.67 19.38
C ASN A 19 20.87 12.13 18.30
N ILE A 20 20.57 11.91 17.02
CA ILE A 20 21.35 12.52 15.92
C ILE A 20 20.76 13.91 15.68
N ASP A 21 21.49 14.92 16.16
CA ASP A 21 21.23 16.33 15.89
C ASP A 21 21.56 16.65 14.42
N TRP A 22 20.53 16.72 13.58
CA TRP A 22 20.65 17.16 12.19
C TRP A 22 20.51 18.68 12.00
N ARG A 23 20.53 19.50 13.07
CA ARG A 23 20.33 20.97 13.02
C ARG A 23 21.52 21.81 13.49
N GLY A 24 22.69 21.19 13.72
CA GLY A 24 23.89 21.85 14.24
C GLY A 24 24.88 22.48 13.25
N LEU A 25 24.50 22.84 12.02
CA LEU A 25 25.38 23.64 11.13
C LEU A 25 25.16 25.16 11.34
N GLY A 26 25.38 25.60 12.57
CA GLY A 26 25.52 27.01 12.90
C GLY A 26 26.89 27.52 12.44
N ILE A 27 26.92 28.22 11.31
CA ILE A 27 28.06 29.04 10.92
C ILE A 27 28.20 30.16 11.95
N SER A 28 29.11 29.99 12.91
CA SER A 28 29.57 31.11 13.75
C SER A 28 30.78 31.75 13.08
N PRO A 29 30.76 33.07 12.81
CA PRO A 29 31.89 33.76 12.21
C PRO A 29 33.01 33.90 13.26
N THR A 30 34.13 33.23 13.02
CA THR A 30 35.32 33.40 13.87
C THR A 30 35.97 34.75 13.58
N THR A 31 36.17 35.48 14.67
CA THR A 31 36.80 36.79 14.80
C THR A 31 38.18 36.83 14.16
N LYS A 32 38.44 37.83 13.31
CA LYS A 32 39.78 38.12 12.78
C LYS A 32 40.66 38.70 13.88
N GLN A 33 41.71 37.97 14.24
CA GLN A 33 42.84 38.48 15.00
C GLN A 33 43.92 38.90 14.00
N THR A 34 44.22 40.20 13.98
CA THR A 34 45.29 40.79 13.18
C THR A 34 46.60 40.63 13.93
N ASP A 35 47.49 39.77 13.44
CA ASP A 35 48.90 39.80 13.82
C ASP A 35 49.72 40.39 12.68
N ASP A 36 50.31 41.51 13.05
CA ASP A 36 51.09 42.47 12.29
C ASP A 36 52.56 42.06 12.39
N HIS A 37 53.11 41.38 11.40
CA HIS A 37 54.56 41.24 11.22
C HIS A 37 54.91 41.13 9.74
N GLY A 38 55.32 42.26 9.17
CA GLY A 38 55.97 42.30 7.87
C GLY A 38 57.35 41.64 7.92
N PHE A 39 57.67 40.82 6.92
CA PHE A 39 59.04 40.69 6.39
C PHE A 39 59.00 39.85 5.09
N TRP A 40 59.70 40.36 4.06
CA TRP A 40 59.89 39.85 2.69
C TRP A 40 58.79 40.12 1.64
N ASN A 41 58.80 41.35 1.12
CA ASN A 41 58.41 41.61 -0.27
C ASN A 41 59.48 41.01 -1.20
N LEU A 42 59.21 39.83 -1.75
CA LEU A 42 59.82 39.37 -3.00
C LEU A 42 58.78 39.49 -4.11
N ASP A 43 59.14 40.19 -5.18
CA ASP A 43 58.41 40.21 -6.45
C ASP A 43 58.01 38.78 -6.85
N SER A 44 56.72 38.47 -6.75
CA SER A 44 56.16 37.16 -7.08
C SER A 44 54.81 37.32 -7.78
N ASP A 45 54.85 37.97 -8.93
CA ASP A 45 53.69 38.34 -9.76
C ASP A 45 52.94 37.15 -10.43
N LYS A 46 53.09 35.94 -9.87
CA LYS A 46 52.23 34.79 -10.12
C LYS A 46 52.13 33.94 -8.85
N GLN A 47 51.54 34.51 -7.78
CA GLN A 47 51.02 33.67 -6.71
C GLN A 47 49.91 32.79 -7.29
N PHE A 48 50.28 31.56 -7.68
CA PHE A 48 49.32 30.46 -7.76
C PHE A 48 48.67 30.38 -6.38
N LYS A 49 47.50 30.98 -6.23
CA LYS A 49 46.62 30.71 -5.09
C LYS A 49 46.27 29.24 -5.22
N MET A 50 47.04 28.37 -4.55
CA MET A 50 46.62 27.00 -4.36
C MET A 50 45.21 27.07 -3.76
N PRO A 51 44.22 26.41 -4.37
CA PRO A 51 42.92 26.31 -3.74
C PRO A 51 43.14 25.82 -2.32
N SER A 52 42.46 26.43 -1.35
CA SER A 52 42.42 25.95 0.03
C SER A 52 42.28 24.43 0.04
N VAL A 53 42.91 23.75 0.98
CA VAL A 53 42.75 22.29 1.17
C VAL A 53 41.25 21.94 1.21
N GLU A 54 40.43 22.83 1.75
CA GLU A 54 38.98 22.70 1.75
C GLU A 54 38.34 22.72 0.35
N THR A 55 38.82 23.56 -0.58
CA THR A 55 38.33 23.56 -1.97
C THR A 55 38.88 22.39 -2.78
N MET A 56 40.08 21.89 -2.48
CA MET A 56 40.59 20.65 -3.07
C MET A 56 39.82 19.41 -2.58
N LEU A 57 39.43 19.39 -1.31
CA LEU A 57 38.60 18.33 -0.73
C LEU A 57 37.14 18.36 -1.23
N ARG A 58 36.72 19.39 -1.96
CA ARG A 58 35.42 19.42 -2.67
C ARG A 58 35.49 18.80 -4.06
N ASP A 59 36.69 18.53 -4.59
CA ASP A 59 36.83 17.87 -5.89
C ASP A 59 36.64 16.35 -5.75
N PRO A 60 35.64 15.75 -6.42
CA PRO A 60 35.38 14.30 -6.36
C PRO A 60 36.53 13.45 -6.91
N ALA A 61 37.39 13.99 -7.79
CA ALA A 61 38.56 13.27 -8.28
C ALA A 61 39.64 13.12 -7.20
N ILE A 62 39.88 14.18 -6.42
CA ILE A 62 40.87 14.20 -5.34
C ILE A 62 40.42 13.28 -4.19
N ARG A 63 39.12 13.29 -3.85
CA ARG A 63 38.56 12.36 -2.85
C ARG A 63 38.76 10.89 -3.21
N ARG A 64 38.61 10.52 -4.49
CA ARG A 64 38.82 9.13 -4.95
C ARG A 64 40.28 8.69 -4.80
N GLU A 65 41.24 9.58 -5.08
CA GLU A 65 42.67 9.26 -4.90
C GLU A 65 43.08 9.21 -3.43
N LEU A 66 42.48 10.05 -2.57
CA LEU A 66 42.67 9.99 -1.11
C LEU A 66 42.05 8.72 -0.51
N ALA A 67 40.87 8.32 -0.96
CA ALA A 67 40.21 7.09 -0.55
C ALA A 67 41.03 5.82 -0.89
N LYS A 68 41.90 5.84 -1.90
CA LYS A 68 42.83 4.73 -2.17
C LYS A 68 43.95 4.60 -1.13
N LYS A 69 44.26 5.70 -0.42
CA LYS A 69 45.40 5.80 0.48
C LYS A 69 45.02 5.79 1.96
N ASP A 70 43.81 6.26 2.30
CA ASP A 70 43.31 6.34 3.67
C ASP A 70 41.98 5.58 3.83
N PRO A 71 41.94 4.53 4.67
CA PRO A 71 40.72 3.76 4.96
C PRO A 71 39.55 4.61 5.47
N ASN A 72 39.81 5.66 6.25
CA ASN A 72 38.74 6.50 6.81
C ASN A 72 38.05 7.32 5.71
N MET A 73 38.83 7.81 4.75
CA MET A 73 38.31 8.53 3.58
C MET A 73 37.58 7.58 2.61
N ALA A 74 38.00 6.31 2.55
CA ALA A 74 37.29 5.29 1.79
C ALA A 74 35.89 5.02 2.36
N ALA A 75 35.78 4.86 3.69
CA ALA A 75 34.50 4.69 4.37
C ALA A 75 33.57 5.89 4.12
N ALA A 76 34.07 7.12 4.32
CA ALA A 76 33.28 8.33 4.09
C ALA A 76 32.77 8.46 2.64
N LEU A 77 33.57 8.02 1.65
CA LEU A 77 33.17 8.04 0.24
C LEU A 77 32.11 6.97 -0.06
N ILE A 78 32.17 5.81 0.61
CA ILE A 78 31.15 4.77 0.52
C ILE A 78 29.83 5.30 1.10
N ASP A 79 29.88 5.91 2.29
CA ASP A 79 28.70 6.50 2.92
C ASP A 79 28.05 7.59 2.06
N GLU A 80 28.87 8.46 1.45
CA GLU A 80 28.40 9.49 0.50
C GLU A 80 27.64 8.85 -0.68
N LYS A 81 28.20 7.80 -1.29
CA LYS A 81 27.56 7.09 -2.40
C LYS A 81 26.31 6.32 -2.00
N ILE A 82 26.30 5.72 -0.82
CA ILE A 82 25.10 5.06 -0.24
C ILE A 82 23.99 6.11 -0.07
N GLY A 83 24.35 7.30 0.41
CA GLY A 83 23.46 8.47 0.52
C GLY A 83 22.89 8.91 -0.83
N GLU A 84 23.74 9.06 -1.85
CA GLU A 84 23.32 9.42 -3.22
C GLU A 84 22.29 8.41 -3.79
N VAL A 85 22.52 7.11 -3.58
CA VAL A 85 21.59 6.06 -3.99
C VAL A 85 20.24 6.18 -3.27
N ALA A 86 20.27 6.45 -1.96
CA ALA A 86 19.06 6.62 -1.16
C ALA A 86 18.26 7.88 -1.56
N GLU A 87 18.95 8.97 -1.89
CA GLU A 87 18.33 10.18 -2.45
C GLU A 87 17.70 9.92 -3.81
N GLU A 88 18.40 9.23 -4.70
CA GLU A 88 17.85 8.88 -6.00
C GLU A 88 16.63 7.95 -5.88
N PHE A 89 16.66 6.99 -4.95
CA PHE A 89 15.52 6.13 -4.65
C PHE A 89 14.30 6.95 -4.20
N ARG A 90 14.47 7.92 -3.29
CA ARG A 90 13.40 8.81 -2.83
C ARG A 90 12.85 9.67 -3.97
N ARG A 91 13.72 10.19 -4.84
CA ARG A 91 13.31 10.95 -6.03
C ARG A 91 12.45 10.11 -6.99
N ARG A 92 12.74 8.81 -7.13
CA ARG A 92 11.96 7.88 -7.97
C ARG A 92 10.65 7.40 -7.33
N ASN A 93 10.55 7.46 -6.00
CA ASN A 93 9.41 6.97 -5.24
C ASN A 93 8.93 8.07 -4.26
N PRO A 94 8.25 9.13 -4.74
CA PRO A 94 7.85 10.26 -3.90
C PRO A 94 6.84 9.89 -2.81
N GLU A 95 6.14 8.77 -2.95
CA GLU A 95 5.19 8.25 -1.96
C GLU A 95 5.88 7.47 -0.82
N TYR A 96 7.19 7.20 -0.93
CA TYR A 96 7.92 6.49 0.11
C TYR A 96 7.99 7.33 1.40
N MET A 97 7.45 6.79 2.49
CA MET A 97 7.58 7.38 3.81
C MET A 97 8.89 6.93 4.46
N ALA A 98 9.80 7.88 4.71
CA ALA A 98 11.07 7.61 5.36
C ALA A 98 10.86 7.42 6.88
N THR A 99 10.65 6.17 7.28
CA THR A 99 10.68 5.73 8.68
C THR A 99 11.77 4.69 8.86
N ASP A 100 12.30 4.57 10.07
CA ASP A 100 13.32 3.56 10.39
C ASP A 100 12.78 2.15 10.12
N ARG A 101 11.53 1.89 10.49
CA ARG A 101 10.85 0.62 10.19
C ARG A 101 10.80 0.28 8.71
N ASN A 102 10.48 1.26 7.85
CA ASN A 102 10.45 1.06 6.41
C ASN A 102 11.84 0.80 5.84
N LEU A 103 12.86 1.51 6.34
CA LEU A 103 14.25 1.27 5.96
C LEU A 103 14.67 -0.14 6.35
N SER A 104 14.50 -0.53 7.61
CA SER A 104 14.83 -1.88 8.10
C SER A 104 14.10 -2.96 7.31
N ALA A 105 12.83 -2.76 6.96
CA ALA A 105 12.08 -3.71 6.14
C ALA A 105 12.67 -3.87 4.73
N ILE A 106 13.08 -2.78 4.08
CA ILE A 106 13.73 -2.81 2.77
C ILE A 106 15.11 -3.48 2.85
N VAL A 107 15.92 -3.11 3.84
CA VAL A 107 17.25 -3.67 4.07
C VAL A 107 17.15 -5.17 4.32
N LEU A 108 16.27 -5.61 5.22
CA LEU A 108 16.04 -7.02 5.51
C LEU A 108 15.59 -7.78 4.27
N PHE A 109 14.64 -7.25 3.50
CA PHE A 109 14.16 -7.89 2.27
C PHE A 109 15.27 -8.08 1.23
N LEU A 110 16.11 -7.06 1.03
CA LEU A 110 17.26 -7.15 0.12
C LEU A 110 18.33 -8.10 0.65
N ALA A 111 18.62 -8.05 1.94
CA ALA A 111 19.64 -8.88 2.55
C ALA A 111 19.25 -10.37 2.55
N GLU A 112 18.00 -10.70 2.84
CA GLU A 112 17.47 -12.07 2.70
C GLU A 112 17.59 -12.56 1.26
N ARG A 113 17.28 -11.72 0.28
CA ARG A 113 17.28 -12.08 -1.14
C ARG A 113 18.69 -12.26 -1.73
N HIS A 114 19.63 -11.39 -1.38
CA HIS A 114 20.92 -11.30 -2.05
C HIS A 114 22.09 -11.83 -1.22
N VAL A 115 21.98 -11.76 0.10
CA VAL A 115 23.08 -12.11 1.02
C VAL A 115 22.77 -13.40 1.78
N GLY A 116 21.50 -13.83 1.80
CA GLY A 116 21.07 -15.13 2.33
C GLY A 116 21.21 -15.27 3.85
N LYS A 117 21.28 -14.16 4.59
CA LYS A 117 21.39 -14.12 6.05
C LYS A 117 20.48 -13.04 6.63
N ALA A 118 19.88 -13.34 7.79
CA ALA A 118 19.28 -12.32 8.63
C ALA A 118 20.41 -11.53 9.30
N TRP A 119 20.48 -10.24 9.02
CA TRP A 119 21.46 -9.34 9.62
C TRP A 119 20.89 -8.74 10.91
N LEU A 120 21.75 -8.54 11.89
CA LEU A 120 21.41 -7.96 13.20
C LEU A 120 21.41 -6.43 13.18
N ASP A 121 22.13 -5.84 12.22
CA ASP A 121 22.37 -4.41 12.12
C ASP A 121 22.18 -3.92 10.69
N ASP A 122 21.39 -2.86 10.53
CA ASP A 122 21.01 -2.31 9.23
C ASP A 122 22.20 -1.66 8.53
N GLU A 123 23.08 -0.96 9.25
CA GLU A 123 24.24 -0.29 8.67
C GLU A 123 25.22 -1.29 8.06
N THR A 124 25.51 -2.36 8.79
CA THR A 124 26.34 -3.47 8.29
C THR A 124 25.71 -4.14 7.07
N ALA A 125 24.39 -4.34 7.08
CA ALA A 125 23.67 -4.93 5.95
C ALA A 125 23.70 -4.04 4.71
N ILE A 126 23.52 -2.73 4.86
CA ILE A 126 23.60 -1.74 3.79
C ILE A 126 24.99 -1.76 3.16
N ASN A 127 26.05 -1.71 3.97
CA ASN A 127 27.42 -1.77 3.47
C ASN A 127 27.70 -3.05 2.68
N ARG A 128 27.18 -4.20 3.13
CA ARG A 128 27.30 -5.45 2.36
C ARG A 128 26.47 -5.49 1.10
N LEU A 129 25.26 -4.96 1.11
CA LEU A 129 24.45 -4.81 -0.09
C LEU A 129 25.14 -3.90 -1.11
N TYR A 130 25.83 -2.85 -0.63
CA TYR A 130 26.62 -1.95 -1.47
C TYR A 130 27.83 -2.67 -2.07
N ASP A 131 28.62 -3.38 -1.26
CA ASP A 131 29.78 -4.17 -1.71
C ASP A 131 29.38 -5.21 -2.78
N CYS A 132 28.22 -5.84 -2.63
CA CYS A 132 27.71 -6.81 -3.60
C CYS A 132 27.00 -6.18 -4.81
N GLY A 133 26.90 -4.85 -4.89
CA GLY A 133 26.28 -4.14 -6.01
C GLY A 133 24.75 -4.23 -6.05
N HIS A 134 24.10 -4.55 -4.92
CA HIS A 134 22.65 -4.65 -4.77
C HIS A 134 22.04 -3.46 -4.02
N TRP A 135 22.86 -2.56 -3.47
CA TRP A 135 22.40 -1.26 -3.00
C TRP A 135 22.27 -0.28 -4.17
N THR A 136 21.26 -0.50 -5.01
CA THR A 136 21.00 0.32 -6.19
C THR A 136 19.59 0.92 -6.14
N PRO A 137 19.33 2.07 -6.81
CA PRO A 137 17.98 2.64 -6.84
C PRO A 137 16.95 1.68 -7.46
N GLY A 138 17.37 0.81 -8.38
CA GLY A 138 16.52 -0.19 -9.02
C GLY A 138 16.08 -1.28 -8.06
N ASP A 139 17.04 -1.86 -7.32
CA ASP A 139 16.77 -2.92 -6.34
C ASP A 139 15.95 -2.38 -5.16
N LEU A 140 16.29 -1.19 -4.64
CA LEU A 140 15.50 -0.50 -3.61
C LEU A 140 14.05 -0.25 -4.08
N THR A 141 13.85 0.19 -5.33
CA THR A 141 12.50 0.38 -5.89
C THR A 141 11.75 -0.94 -6.03
N SER A 142 12.44 -2.02 -6.42
CA SER A 142 11.83 -3.35 -6.51
C SER A 142 11.43 -3.89 -5.14
N ALA A 143 12.29 -3.73 -4.13
CA ALA A 143 12.01 -4.09 -2.74
C ALA A 143 10.83 -3.28 -2.18
N TYR A 144 10.86 -1.96 -2.36
CA TYR A 144 9.78 -1.07 -1.97
C TYR A 144 8.43 -1.53 -2.53
N LYS A 145 8.33 -1.74 -3.86
CA LYS A 145 7.07 -2.18 -4.50
C LYS A 145 6.60 -3.56 -4.01
N SER A 146 7.54 -4.47 -3.74
CA SER A 146 7.23 -5.81 -3.24
C SER A 146 6.68 -5.76 -1.81
N LEU A 147 7.33 -4.99 -0.93
CA LEU A 147 6.91 -4.80 0.45
C LEU A 147 5.62 -3.99 0.57
N LEU A 148 5.43 -2.96 -0.27
CA LEU A 148 4.19 -2.20 -0.36
C LEU A 148 3.02 -3.10 -0.75
N LYS A 149 3.21 -3.96 -1.76
CA LYS A 149 2.20 -4.95 -2.17
C LYS A 149 1.91 -5.98 -1.07
N ALA A 150 2.91 -6.30 -0.24
CA ALA A 150 2.75 -7.21 0.89
C ALA A 150 2.15 -6.53 2.14
N GLY A 151 1.91 -5.21 2.12
CA GLY A 151 1.40 -4.48 3.28
C GLY A 151 2.39 -4.33 4.43
N LYS A 152 3.68 -4.56 4.18
CA LYS A 152 4.74 -4.58 5.21
C LYS A 152 5.36 -3.21 5.48
N LEU A 153 5.01 -2.20 4.69
CA LEU A 153 5.50 -0.84 4.85
C LEU A 153 4.46 0.04 5.54
N ASP A 154 4.95 0.94 6.37
CA ASP A 154 4.17 2.06 6.89
C ASP A 154 3.86 3.02 5.74
N VAL A 155 2.59 3.37 5.60
CA VAL A 155 2.11 4.39 4.66
C VAL A 155 1.52 5.56 5.45
N PRO A 156 1.45 6.77 4.86
CA PRO A 156 0.76 7.89 5.47
C PRO A 156 -0.67 7.52 5.87
N ARG A 157 -1.13 8.03 7.01
CA ARG A 157 -2.49 7.78 7.50
C ARG A 157 -3.54 8.19 6.46
N GLY A 158 -4.59 7.38 6.33
CA GLY A 158 -5.64 7.60 5.32
C GLY A 158 -5.24 7.16 3.90
N THR A 159 -3.98 6.78 3.68
CA THR A 159 -3.56 6.19 2.40
C THR A 159 -3.85 4.70 2.41
N ARG A 160 -4.42 4.20 1.31
CA ARG A 160 -4.70 2.78 1.11
C ARG A 160 -3.39 1.98 1.13
N ARG A 161 -3.31 0.99 2.01
CA ARG A 161 -2.32 -0.11 1.93
C ARG A 161 -2.98 -1.46 1.75
N ALA A 162 -2.22 -2.38 1.19
CA ALA A 162 -2.57 -3.80 1.23
C ALA A 162 -2.52 -4.30 2.68
N LEU A 163 -3.43 -5.19 3.04
CA LEU A 163 -3.39 -5.90 4.32
C LEU A 163 -2.23 -6.89 4.31
N THR A 164 -1.60 -7.03 5.48
CA THR A 164 -0.67 -8.12 5.76
C THR A 164 -1.43 -9.46 5.80
N GLU A 165 -0.69 -10.57 5.67
CA GLU A 165 -1.31 -11.90 5.74
C GLU A 165 -1.99 -12.17 7.10
N GLN A 166 -1.40 -11.67 8.20
CA GLN A 166 -2.01 -11.82 9.52
C GLN A 166 -3.35 -11.06 9.61
N GLU A 167 -3.38 -9.81 9.15
CA GLU A 167 -4.61 -9.02 9.12
C GLU A 167 -5.68 -9.68 8.26
N LYS A 168 -5.32 -10.22 7.08
CA LYS A 168 -6.27 -10.99 6.26
C LYS A 168 -6.84 -12.19 7.00
N LEU A 169 -6.00 -12.94 7.71
CA LEU A 169 -6.44 -14.10 8.49
C LEU A 169 -7.41 -13.70 9.61
N ASP A 170 -7.16 -12.57 10.26
CA ASP A 170 -8.05 -12.05 11.30
C ASP A 170 -9.40 -11.62 10.71
N VAL A 171 -9.43 -10.96 9.54
CA VAL A 171 -10.69 -10.67 8.82
C VAL A 171 -11.42 -11.98 8.48
N ILE A 172 -10.70 -12.97 7.95
CA ILE A 172 -11.28 -14.28 7.58
C ILE A 172 -11.86 -14.98 8.81
N ALA A 173 -11.19 -14.91 9.96
CA ALA A 173 -11.68 -15.49 11.21
C ALA A 173 -13.03 -14.86 11.62
N GLN A 174 -13.16 -13.54 11.52
CA GLN A 174 -14.42 -12.85 11.81
C GLN A 174 -15.54 -13.23 10.84
N ILE A 175 -15.24 -13.27 9.54
CA ILE A 175 -16.21 -13.70 8.52
C ILE A 175 -16.72 -15.11 8.81
N ARG A 176 -15.84 -16.03 9.25
CA ARG A 176 -16.21 -17.40 9.62
C ARG A 176 -17.11 -17.48 10.84
N THR A 177 -17.10 -16.48 11.72
CA THR A 177 -18.06 -16.39 12.83
C THR A 177 -19.45 -15.90 12.39
N GLY A 178 -19.64 -15.59 11.11
CA GLY A 178 -20.92 -15.14 10.54
C GLY A 178 -21.07 -13.62 10.49
N ASP A 179 -20.04 -12.88 10.90
CA ASP A 179 -20.06 -11.42 10.97
C ASP A 179 -19.29 -10.79 9.81
N ILE A 180 -19.96 -10.76 8.65
CA ILE A 180 -19.40 -10.21 7.41
C ILE A 180 -19.26 -8.68 7.52
N GLU A 181 -20.19 -8.03 8.21
CA GLU A 181 -20.22 -6.57 8.34
C GLU A 181 -19.00 -6.06 9.11
N ASN A 182 -18.71 -6.65 10.28
CA ASN A 182 -17.50 -6.30 11.02
C ASN A 182 -16.23 -6.71 10.28
N GLY A 183 -16.26 -7.80 9.51
CA GLY A 183 -15.15 -8.16 8.62
C GLY A 183 -14.82 -7.06 7.61
N ILE A 184 -15.84 -6.46 6.97
CA ILE A 184 -15.65 -5.35 6.02
C ILE A 184 -15.10 -4.11 6.74
N VAL A 185 -15.65 -3.77 7.91
CA VAL A 185 -15.19 -2.62 8.70
C VAL A 185 -13.72 -2.78 9.08
N ASN A 186 -13.33 -3.95 9.60
CA ASN A 186 -11.94 -4.21 9.99
C ASN A 186 -11.00 -4.27 8.79
N TYR A 187 -11.45 -4.81 7.64
CA TYR A 187 -10.68 -4.75 6.40
C TYR A 187 -10.35 -3.30 6.03
N VAL A 188 -11.38 -2.44 5.98
CA VAL A 188 -11.22 -1.02 5.65
C VAL A 188 -10.33 -0.32 6.67
N LEU A 189 -10.54 -0.56 7.96
CA LEU A 189 -9.78 0.07 9.03
C LEU A 189 -8.29 -0.28 8.93
N TRP A 190 -7.95 -1.55 8.70
CA TRP A 190 -6.56 -1.96 8.53
C TRP A 190 -5.95 -1.41 7.24
N SER A 191 -6.70 -1.38 6.14
CA SER A 191 -6.26 -0.74 4.88
C SER A 191 -5.92 0.74 5.03
N LEU A 192 -6.53 1.45 5.97
CA LEU A 192 -6.26 2.87 6.24
C LEU A 192 -5.30 3.11 7.42
N ASN A 193 -4.63 2.05 7.87
CA ASN A 193 -3.69 2.09 9.00
C ASN A 193 -4.34 2.58 10.31
N GLY A 194 -5.58 2.15 10.56
CA GLY A 194 -6.35 2.54 11.75
C GLY A 194 -6.87 3.97 11.74
N ALA A 195 -6.58 4.76 10.70
CA ALA A 195 -7.10 6.11 10.56
C ALA A 195 -8.50 6.05 9.94
N SER A 196 -9.51 6.37 10.74
CA SER A 196 -10.78 6.86 10.19
C SER A 196 -10.60 8.35 9.96
N GLU A 197 -10.58 8.81 8.71
CA GLU A 197 -10.97 10.20 8.48
C GLU A 197 -12.40 10.39 9.00
N GLU A 198 -12.76 11.60 9.41
CA GLU A 198 -14.13 11.92 9.81
C GLU A 198 -15.01 11.92 8.56
N TYR A 199 -15.52 10.75 8.19
CA TYR A 199 -16.54 10.62 7.17
C TYR A 199 -17.90 10.97 7.76
N SER A 200 -18.71 11.75 7.03
CA SER A 200 -20.06 12.10 7.50
C SER A 200 -21.01 10.88 7.56
N GLY A 201 -20.61 9.76 6.93
CA GLY A 201 -21.29 8.47 7.00
C GLY A 201 -20.77 7.48 5.95
N PRO A 202 -21.35 6.27 5.88
CA PRO A 202 -20.91 5.22 4.94
C PRO A 202 -21.00 5.62 3.47
N ALA A 203 -21.99 6.43 3.09
CA ALA A 203 -22.14 6.91 1.72
C ALA A 203 -21.02 7.88 1.29
N ASP A 204 -20.59 8.76 2.19
CA ASP A 204 -19.46 9.67 1.96
C ASP A 204 -18.15 8.89 1.83
N PHE A 205 -17.97 7.87 2.69
CA PHE A 205 -16.83 6.96 2.59
C PHE A 205 -16.78 6.24 1.24
N ILE A 206 -17.89 5.64 0.80
CA ILE A 206 -17.96 4.91 -0.48
C ILE A 206 -17.70 5.85 -1.67
N ALA A 207 -18.16 7.09 -1.60
CA ALA A 207 -17.93 8.08 -2.65
C ALA A 207 -16.45 8.48 -2.77
N LYS A 208 -15.74 8.61 -1.64
CA LYS A 208 -14.31 8.95 -1.59
C LYS A 208 -13.40 7.74 -1.85
N ASN A 209 -13.81 6.55 -1.42
CA ASN A 209 -13.03 5.32 -1.48
C ASN A 209 -13.79 4.15 -2.16
N PRO A 210 -14.23 4.31 -3.43
CA PRO A 210 -15.06 3.32 -4.12
C PRO A 210 -14.31 1.99 -4.37
N GLU A 211 -13.02 2.07 -4.68
CA GLU A 211 -12.17 0.90 -4.94
C GLU A 211 -11.94 0.07 -3.69
N LEU A 212 -11.60 0.72 -2.56
CA LEU A 212 -11.36 0.05 -1.29
C LEU A 212 -12.64 -0.61 -0.77
N SER A 213 -13.78 0.08 -0.89
CA SER A 213 -15.09 -0.46 -0.51
C SER A 213 -15.42 -1.71 -1.33
N SER A 214 -15.18 -1.66 -2.65
CA SER A 214 -15.44 -2.76 -3.56
C SER A 214 -14.49 -3.94 -3.35
N GLU A 215 -13.23 -3.69 -3.02
CA GLU A 215 -12.25 -4.72 -2.68
C GLU A 215 -12.62 -5.41 -1.37
N ALA A 216 -12.94 -4.65 -0.32
CA ALA A 216 -13.36 -5.18 0.97
C ALA A 216 -14.62 -6.05 0.83
N ALA A 217 -15.62 -5.60 0.08
CA ALA A 217 -16.83 -6.36 -0.20
C ALA A 217 -16.53 -7.67 -0.94
N GLN A 218 -15.68 -7.64 -1.97
CA GLN A 218 -15.28 -8.83 -2.72
C GLN A 218 -14.51 -9.83 -1.87
N PHE A 219 -13.55 -9.35 -1.08
CA PHE A 219 -12.75 -10.17 -0.18
C PHE A 219 -13.66 -10.87 0.84
N CYS A 220 -14.52 -10.10 1.52
CA CYS A 220 -15.39 -10.63 2.56
C CYS A 220 -16.44 -11.60 2.00
N TRP A 221 -17.00 -11.30 0.83
CA TRP A 221 -17.95 -12.17 0.14
C TRP A 221 -17.32 -13.49 -0.33
N PHE A 222 -16.10 -13.45 -0.88
CA PHE A 222 -15.39 -14.66 -1.31
C PHE A 222 -15.10 -15.58 -0.13
N HIS A 223 -14.64 -15.00 0.99
CA HIS A 223 -14.29 -15.78 2.18
C HIS A 223 -15.49 -16.22 3.01
N SER A 224 -16.65 -15.55 2.92
CA SER A 224 -17.89 -16.03 3.55
C SER A 224 -18.44 -17.29 2.91
N ARG A 225 -18.10 -17.50 1.62
CA ARG A 225 -18.46 -18.71 0.85
C ARG A 225 -17.32 -19.71 0.75
N ALA A 226 -16.40 -19.72 1.72
CA ALA A 226 -15.30 -20.66 1.76
C ALA A 226 -15.80 -22.11 1.65
N GLY A 227 -15.40 -22.81 0.58
CA GLY A 227 -15.82 -24.19 0.28
C GLY A 227 -16.90 -24.32 -0.78
N GLU A 228 -17.73 -23.29 -1.02
CA GLU A 228 -18.67 -23.26 -2.16
C GLU A 228 -17.97 -22.77 -3.44
N VAL A 229 -17.10 -21.77 -3.30
CA VAL A 229 -16.46 -21.07 -4.42
C VAL A 229 -14.95 -21.28 -4.37
N ASP A 230 -14.37 -21.79 -5.45
CA ASP A 230 -12.92 -21.87 -5.61
C ASP A 230 -12.35 -20.57 -6.22
N ALA A 231 -11.04 -20.37 -6.09
CA ALA A 231 -10.40 -19.17 -6.59
C ALA A 231 -10.47 -19.03 -8.12
N ALA A 232 -10.53 -20.14 -8.86
CA ALA A 232 -10.62 -20.11 -10.33
C ALA A 232 -12.01 -19.68 -10.81
N THR A 233 -13.08 -20.28 -10.26
CA THR A 233 -14.47 -19.92 -10.56
C THR A 233 -14.76 -18.48 -10.15
N PHE A 234 -14.20 -18.03 -9.02
CA PHE A 234 -14.35 -16.64 -8.61
C PHE A 234 -13.74 -15.66 -9.61
N ARG A 235 -12.54 -15.94 -10.15
CA ARG A 235 -11.92 -15.09 -11.18
C ARG A 235 -12.72 -15.05 -12.48
N ASP A 236 -13.29 -16.18 -12.89
CA ASP A 236 -14.20 -16.22 -14.04
C ASP A 236 -15.43 -15.34 -13.82
N PHE A 237 -16.05 -15.44 -12.64
CA PHE A 237 -17.16 -14.60 -12.24
C PHE A 237 -16.80 -13.11 -12.22
N GLN A 238 -15.64 -12.75 -11.65
CA GLN A 238 -15.14 -11.37 -11.66
C GLN A 238 -15.00 -10.83 -13.08
N ARG A 239 -14.39 -11.61 -14.00
CA ARG A 239 -14.19 -11.21 -15.40
C ARG A 239 -15.51 -11.06 -16.16
N GLU A 240 -16.44 -11.99 -15.99
CA GLU A 240 -17.68 -12.05 -16.78
C GLU A 240 -18.76 -11.09 -16.27
N LYS A 241 -18.88 -10.90 -14.95
CA LYS A 241 -19.99 -10.15 -14.35
C LYS A 241 -19.59 -8.86 -13.67
N LEU A 242 -18.37 -8.76 -13.13
CA LEU A 242 -17.98 -7.60 -12.31
C LEU A 242 -17.22 -6.52 -13.10
N ALA A 243 -16.72 -6.83 -14.31
CA ALA A 243 -15.90 -5.93 -15.12
C ALA A 243 -16.55 -4.57 -15.48
N GLY A 244 -17.86 -4.41 -15.31
CA GLY A 244 -18.59 -3.15 -15.58
C GLY A 244 -19.11 -2.41 -14.34
N HIS A 245 -18.96 -2.97 -13.13
CA HIS A 245 -19.55 -2.40 -11.93
C HIS A 245 -18.53 -1.55 -11.15
N ARG A 246 -18.84 -0.26 -10.98
CA ARG A 246 -17.99 0.70 -10.25
C ARG A 246 -18.04 0.54 -8.72
N LEU A 247 -19.17 0.04 -8.21
CA LEU A 247 -19.38 -0.14 -6.77
C LEU A 247 -19.94 -1.54 -6.54
N LEU A 248 -19.23 -2.30 -5.71
CA LEU A 248 -19.61 -3.66 -5.34
C LEU A 248 -20.00 -3.69 -3.88
N THR A 249 -21.19 -4.22 -3.60
CA THR A 249 -21.68 -4.51 -2.26
C THR A 249 -21.92 -6.01 -2.13
N VAL A 250 -21.88 -6.54 -0.91
CA VAL A 250 -22.10 -7.98 -0.65
C VAL A 250 -23.43 -8.45 -1.26
N HIS A 251 -24.50 -7.68 -1.08
CA HIS A 251 -25.82 -8.00 -1.64
C HIS A 251 -25.83 -8.01 -3.19
N LEU A 252 -25.09 -7.10 -3.81
CA LEU A 252 -24.97 -7.06 -5.27
C LEU A 252 -24.15 -8.26 -5.78
N LEU A 253 -23.10 -8.65 -5.06
CA LEU A 253 -22.31 -9.84 -5.35
C LEU A 253 -23.15 -11.11 -5.24
N ASP A 254 -24.00 -11.24 -4.21
CA ASP A 254 -24.92 -12.38 -4.08
C ASP A 254 -25.89 -12.48 -5.26
N LYS A 255 -26.56 -11.38 -5.62
CA LYS A 255 -27.47 -11.38 -6.78
C LYS A 255 -26.75 -11.67 -8.09
N ALA A 256 -25.57 -11.07 -8.29
CA ALA A 256 -24.77 -11.28 -9.49
C ALA A 256 -24.32 -12.74 -9.58
N TRP A 257 -23.90 -13.34 -8.47
CA TRP A 257 -23.48 -14.74 -8.38
C TRP A 257 -24.60 -15.71 -8.71
N GLU A 258 -25.79 -15.53 -8.13
CA GLU A 258 -26.95 -16.38 -8.46
C GLU A 258 -27.36 -16.26 -9.93
N SER A 259 -27.36 -15.03 -10.48
CA SER A 259 -27.63 -14.80 -11.91
C SER A 259 -26.60 -15.50 -12.82
N TRP A 260 -25.35 -15.54 -12.38
CA TRP A 260 -24.24 -16.14 -13.10
C TRP A 260 -24.29 -17.67 -13.06
N LYS A 261 -24.57 -18.25 -11.89
CA LYS A 261 -24.82 -19.68 -11.73
C LYS A 261 -25.99 -20.15 -12.60
N ALA A 262 -27.09 -19.40 -12.61
CA ALA A 262 -28.25 -19.70 -13.44
C ALA A 262 -27.91 -19.70 -14.94
N ALA A 263 -27.17 -18.68 -15.40
CA ALA A 263 -26.73 -18.60 -16.79
C ALA A 263 -25.80 -19.75 -17.19
N ARG A 264 -24.82 -20.11 -16.35
CA ARG A 264 -23.91 -21.24 -16.63
C ARG A 264 -24.64 -22.58 -16.64
N LYS A 265 -25.56 -22.81 -15.70
CA LYS A 265 -26.40 -24.02 -15.69
C LYS A 265 -27.24 -24.12 -16.97
N TYR A 266 -27.80 -23.00 -17.43
CA TYR A 266 -28.52 -22.95 -18.70
C TYR A 266 -27.59 -23.30 -19.87
N SER A 267 -26.44 -22.65 -20.00
CA SER A 267 -25.48 -22.94 -21.07
C SER A 267 -24.99 -24.40 -21.07
N GLN A 268 -24.85 -25.04 -19.91
CA GLN A 268 -24.48 -26.46 -19.81
C GLN A 268 -25.62 -27.39 -20.23
N LEU A 269 -26.87 -27.07 -19.91
CA LEU A 269 -28.04 -27.87 -20.27
C LEU A 269 -28.43 -27.74 -21.76
N PHE A 270 -28.07 -26.62 -22.40
CA PHE A 270 -28.46 -26.29 -23.78
C PHE A 270 -27.26 -26.13 -24.72
N SER A 271 -26.14 -26.81 -24.42
CA SER A 271 -24.89 -26.71 -25.19
C SER A 271 -25.00 -27.21 -26.65
N ASP A 272 -26.12 -27.85 -27.03
CA ASP A 272 -26.39 -28.40 -28.37
C ASP A 272 -27.25 -27.49 -29.27
N GLY A 273 -27.16 -26.17 -29.10
CA GLY A 273 -27.82 -25.22 -30.02
C GLY A 273 -29.31 -24.99 -29.72
N GLY A 274 -29.75 -25.28 -28.50
CA GLY A 274 -31.03 -24.79 -28.01
C GLY A 274 -30.98 -23.28 -27.92
N GLU A 275 -31.76 -22.59 -28.75
CA GLU A 275 -31.93 -21.14 -28.70
C GLU A 275 -32.03 -20.67 -27.25
N LYS A 276 -31.17 -19.71 -26.93
CA LYS A 276 -31.24 -18.94 -25.69
C LYS A 276 -32.70 -18.49 -25.56
N PRO A 277 -33.42 -18.74 -24.46
CA PRO A 277 -34.62 -18.01 -24.18
C PRO A 277 -34.07 -16.62 -23.99
N GLU A 278 -34.35 -15.74 -24.95
CA GLU A 278 -34.29 -14.33 -24.66
C GLU A 278 -34.94 -14.19 -23.29
N THR A 279 -34.19 -13.69 -22.32
CA THR A 279 -34.78 -13.00 -21.19
C THR A 279 -35.65 -11.95 -21.83
N VAL A 280 -36.90 -12.32 -22.10
CA VAL A 280 -38.00 -11.40 -22.36
C VAL A 280 -38.03 -10.62 -21.06
N ALA A 281 -37.31 -9.49 -21.04
CA ALA A 281 -37.69 -8.38 -20.19
C ALA A 281 -39.20 -8.33 -20.34
N PRO A 282 -39.99 -8.51 -19.25
CA PRO A 282 -41.43 -8.66 -19.36
C PRO A 282 -41.87 -7.54 -20.29
N ALA A 283 -42.37 -7.92 -21.48
CA ALA A 283 -42.73 -6.94 -22.49
C ALA A 283 -43.58 -5.95 -21.73
N SER A 284 -43.12 -4.70 -21.63
CA SER A 284 -43.85 -3.69 -20.88
C SER A 284 -45.14 -3.54 -21.65
N ILE A 285 -46.18 -4.26 -21.24
CA ILE A 285 -47.48 -4.28 -21.89
C ILE A 285 -47.92 -2.83 -21.84
N THR A 286 -47.85 -2.16 -22.99
CA THR A 286 -48.21 -0.77 -23.09
C THR A 286 -49.70 -0.67 -22.81
N ARG A 287 -50.17 0.43 -22.23
CA ARG A 287 -51.61 0.58 -21.90
C ARG A 287 -52.54 0.33 -23.10
N ARG A 288 -52.04 0.61 -24.32
CA ARG A 288 -52.70 0.31 -25.60
C ARG A 288 -52.85 -1.19 -25.91
N ASP A 289 -51.96 -2.04 -25.42
CA ASP A 289 -52.00 -3.49 -25.64
C ASP A 289 -52.96 -4.19 -24.66
N LEU A 290 -53.34 -3.54 -23.56
CA LEU A 290 -54.40 -4.01 -22.65
C LEU A 290 -55.81 -3.71 -23.17
N GLU A 291 -55.96 -2.64 -23.96
CA GLU A 291 -57.24 -2.20 -24.52
C GLU A 291 -57.65 -2.97 -25.80
N SER A 292 -56.71 -3.68 -26.42
CA SER A 292 -56.93 -4.48 -27.62
C SER A 292 -57.17 -5.97 -27.35
N LEU A 293 -57.08 -6.41 -26.10
CA LEU A 293 -57.29 -7.82 -25.73
C LEU A 293 -58.76 -8.18 -25.78
N SER A 294 -59.05 -9.36 -26.35
CA SER A 294 -60.40 -9.91 -26.29
C SER A 294 -60.80 -10.22 -24.84
N PRO A 295 -62.11 -10.23 -24.51
CA PRO A 295 -62.57 -10.55 -23.16
C PRO A 295 -62.03 -11.89 -22.65
N GLU A 296 -61.92 -12.87 -23.54
CA GLU A 296 -61.47 -14.24 -23.25
C GLU A 296 -59.96 -14.30 -22.92
N GLU A 297 -59.15 -13.47 -23.57
CA GLU A 297 -57.72 -13.35 -23.28
C GLU A 297 -57.47 -12.61 -21.97
N SER A 298 -58.30 -11.61 -21.65
CA SER A 298 -58.19 -10.88 -20.38
C SER A 298 -58.50 -11.78 -19.18
N ASP A 299 -59.54 -12.62 -19.27
CA ASP A 299 -59.88 -13.60 -18.25
C ASP A 299 -58.77 -14.65 -18.07
N ARG A 300 -58.16 -15.08 -19.17
CA ARG A 300 -57.06 -16.06 -19.12
C ARG A 300 -55.83 -15.48 -18.41
N LEU A 301 -55.45 -14.25 -18.72
CA LEU A 301 -54.33 -13.55 -18.06
C LEU A 301 -54.62 -13.29 -16.58
N TYR A 302 -55.87 -12.92 -16.25
CA TYR A 302 -56.29 -12.73 -14.87
C TYR A 302 -56.20 -14.04 -14.06
N GLN A 303 -56.71 -15.16 -14.60
CA GLN A 303 -56.60 -16.47 -13.94
C GLN A 303 -55.14 -16.93 -13.78
N GLN A 304 -54.28 -16.61 -14.75
CA GLN A 304 -52.86 -16.95 -14.70
C GLN A 304 -52.14 -16.14 -13.61
N SER A 305 -52.41 -14.83 -13.50
CA SER A 305 -51.85 -13.99 -12.43
C SER A 305 -52.32 -14.42 -11.03
N LEU A 306 -53.58 -14.84 -10.88
CA LEU A 306 -54.10 -15.39 -9.62
C LEU A 306 -53.39 -16.67 -9.19
N ARG A 307 -53.08 -17.56 -10.15
CA ARG A 307 -52.33 -18.80 -9.87
C ARG A 307 -50.89 -18.51 -9.47
N GLU A 308 -50.25 -17.55 -10.12
CA GLU A 308 -48.88 -17.12 -9.77
C GLU A 308 -48.83 -16.46 -8.40
N TYR A 309 -49.81 -15.61 -8.07
CA TYR A 309 -49.94 -15.00 -6.74
C TYR A 309 -50.21 -16.04 -5.64
N ALA A 310 -51.03 -17.05 -5.91
CA ALA A 310 -51.28 -18.14 -4.97
C ALA A 310 -50.04 -19.02 -4.74
N ARG A 311 -49.15 -19.13 -5.75
CA ARG A 311 -47.88 -19.86 -5.66
C ARG A 311 -46.80 -19.08 -4.91
N SER A 312 -46.75 -17.75 -5.05
CA SER A 312 -45.76 -16.92 -4.37
C SER A 312 -46.02 -16.71 -2.88
N ARG A 313 -47.21 -17.10 -2.40
CA ARG A 313 -47.65 -16.95 -1.00
C ARG A 313 -47.55 -18.25 -0.18
N ARG A 314 -47.01 -19.32 -0.75
CA ARG A 314 -46.59 -20.55 -0.06
C ARG A 314 -45.08 -20.56 0.08
#